data_AF-A0A524DW76-F1
#
_entry.id   AF-A0A524DW76-F1
#
_cell.length_a   1.000
_cell.length_b   1.000
_cell.length_c   1.000
_cell.angle_alpha   90.00
_cell.angle_beta   90.00
_cell.angle_gamma   90.00
#
_symmetry.space_group_name_H-M   'P 1'
#
loop_
_entity.id
_entity.type
_entity.pdbx_description
1 polymer ?
#
loop_
_entity_poly.entity_id
_entity_poly.type
_entity_poly.pdbx_seq_one_letter_code
_entity_poly.pdbx_strand_id
1 'polypeptide(L)'
;MEVDFDKETEEKMTELSEEANLTPEGFIEVVMRMFCNNTGARVYTGRWSKGEVDGVKGMRYVVQWPFRPGFLEATGDLIAKWRRE
;
A
#
# COMPACT_ATOMS: atom_id res chain seq x y z
N MET A 1 10.47 -10.68 5.51
CA MET A 1 9.99 -9.30 5.69
C MET A 1 8.63 -9.43 6.32
N GLU A 2 8.48 -8.90 7.53
CA GLU A 2 7.18 -8.87 8.22
C GLU A 2 6.47 -7.59 7.80
N VAL A 3 5.20 -7.70 7.42
CA VAL A 3 4.37 -6.58 6.96
C VAL A 3 3.12 -6.57 7.80
N ASP A 4 2.96 -5.54 8.63
CA ASP A 4 1.74 -5.36 9.43
C ASP A 4 0.79 -4.40 8.73
N PHE A 5 -0.47 -4.81 8.66
CA PHE A 5 -1.58 -3.98 8.20
C PHE A 5 -2.33 -3.41 9.40
N ASP A 6 -2.94 -2.23 9.22
CA ASP A 6 -3.94 -1.78 10.17
C ASP A 6 -5.18 -2.68 10.10
N LYS A 7 -6.01 -2.61 11.15
CA LYS A 7 -7.18 -3.47 11.30
C LYS A 7 -8.17 -3.36 10.13
N GLU A 8 -8.40 -2.14 9.61
CA GLU A 8 -9.35 -1.94 8.51
C GLU A 8 -8.82 -2.58 7.22
N THR A 9 -7.53 -2.39 6.93
CA THR A 9 -6.87 -3.03 5.79
C THR A 9 -6.85 -4.56 5.94
N GLU A 10 -6.60 -5.09 7.13
CA GLU A 10 -6.57 -6.54 7.40
C GLU A 10 -7.96 -7.19 7.24
N GLU A 11 -9.02 -6.55 7.77
CA GLU A 11 -10.40 -7.00 7.59
C GLU A 11 -10.78 -7.01 6.10
N LYS A 12 -10.45 -5.94 5.37
CA LYS A 12 -10.77 -5.88 3.94
C LYS A 12 -9.98 -6.88 3.11
N MET A 13 -8.71 -7.08 3.43
CA MET A 13 -7.87 -8.10 2.80
C MET A 13 -8.44 -9.50 3.03
N THR A 14 -8.91 -9.79 4.24
CA THR A 14 -9.53 -11.08 4.57
C THR A 14 -10.79 -11.32 3.72
N GLU A 15 -11.70 -10.34 3.66
CA GLU A 15 -12.91 -10.41 2.83
C GLU A 15 -12.59 -10.70 1.35
N LEU A 16 -11.62 -9.98 0.78
CA LEU A 16 -11.21 -10.16 -0.62
C LEU A 16 -10.52 -11.50 -0.86
N SER A 17 -9.75 -11.98 0.11
CA SER A 17 -9.10 -13.30 0.02
C SER A 17 -10.12 -14.44 0.05
N GLU A 18 -11.17 -14.31 0.88
CA GLU A 18 -12.27 -15.28 0.94
C GLU A 18 -13.07 -15.29 -0.37
N GLU A 19 -13.40 -14.12 -0.93
CA GLU A 19 -14.07 -14.01 -2.23
C GLU A 19 -13.27 -14.69 -3.34
N ALA A 20 -11.94 -14.57 -3.31
CA ALA A 20 -11.02 -15.19 -4.26
C ALA A 20 -10.72 -16.67 -3.96
N ASN A 21 -11.23 -17.23 -2.85
CA ASN A 21 -10.91 -18.57 -2.36
C ASN A 21 -9.39 -18.79 -2.16
N LEU A 22 -8.73 -17.83 -1.52
CA LEU A 22 -7.30 -17.82 -1.21
C LEU A 22 -7.07 -17.60 0.29
N THR A 23 -5.88 -17.96 0.79
CA THR A 23 -5.44 -17.42 2.09
C THR A 23 -5.05 -15.95 1.94
N PRO A 24 -5.02 -15.15 3.01
CA PRO A 24 -4.55 -13.77 2.95
C PRO A 24 -3.15 -13.63 2.32
N GLU A 25 -2.22 -14.54 2.64
CA GLU A 25 -0.86 -14.56 2.08
C GLU A 25 -0.88 -14.87 0.58
N GLY A 26 -1.70 -15.83 0.15
CA GLY A 26 -1.86 -16.17 -1.26
C GLY A 26 -2.47 -15.00 -2.05
N PHE A 27 -3.43 -14.29 -1.46
CA PHE A 27 -4.01 -13.09 -2.06
C PHE A 27 -2.96 -11.97 -2.23
N ILE A 28 -2.16 -11.69 -1.20
CA ILE A 28 -1.04 -10.73 -1.27
C ILE A 28 -0.08 -11.13 -2.40
N GLU A 29 0.30 -12.40 -2.49
CA GLU A 29 1.22 -12.88 -3.52
C GLU A 29 0.66 -12.66 -4.94
N VAL A 30 -0.61 -12.98 -5.17
CA VAL A 30 -1.28 -12.75 -6.46
C VAL A 30 -1.27 -11.27 -6.83
N VAL A 31 -1.70 -10.40 -5.90
CA VAL A 31 -1.73 -8.94 -6.13
C VAL A 31 -0.34 -8.41 -6.46
N MET A 32 0.68 -8.81 -5.70
CA MET A 32 2.05 -8.35 -5.91
C MET A 32 2.63 -8.86 -7.23
N ARG A 33 2.35 -10.11 -7.63
CA ARG A 33 2.76 -10.64 -8.94
C ARG A 33 2.11 -9.87 -10.09
N MET A 34 0.80 -9.58 -9.98
CA MET A 34 0.10 -8.79 -10.99
C MET A 34 0.65 -7.37 -11.10
N PHE A 35 1.00 -6.75 -9.97
CA PHE A 35 1.57 -5.41 -9.96
C PHE A 35 2.98 -5.41 -10.56
N CYS A 36 3.89 -6.22 -10.02
CA CYS A 36 5.30 -6.20 -10.38
C CYS A 36 5.58 -6.70 -11.81
N ASN A 37 4.75 -7.59 -12.35
CA ASN A 37 4.91 -8.10 -13.72
C ASN A 37 4.20 -7.25 -14.79
N ASN A 38 3.46 -6.22 -14.38
CA ASN A 38 2.81 -5.31 -15.31
C ASN A 38 3.79 -4.22 -15.78
N THR A 39 4.09 -4.20 -17.09
CA THR A 39 5.00 -3.24 -17.73
C THR A 39 4.62 -1.77 -17.50
N GLY A 40 3.34 -1.48 -17.22
CA GLY A 40 2.83 -0.13 -16.94
C GLY A 40 2.68 0.22 -15.46
N ALA A 41 2.93 -0.71 -14.53
CA ALA A 41 2.76 -0.46 -13.10
C ALA A 41 3.79 0.55 -12.58
N ARG A 42 3.31 1.55 -11.85
CA ARG A 42 4.14 2.55 -11.16
C ARG A 42 3.54 2.97 -9.83
N VAL A 43 4.41 3.32 -8.89
CA VAL A 43 4.06 4.04 -7.66
C VAL A 43 4.57 5.46 -7.80
N TYR A 44 3.66 6.44 -7.89
CA TYR A 44 4.03 7.86 -7.84
C TYR A 44 4.01 8.35 -6.40
N THR A 45 4.94 9.23 -6.08
CA THR A 45 5.08 9.80 -4.74
C THR A 45 5.04 11.32 -4.80
N GLY A 46 4.34 11.95 -3.88
CA GLY A 46 4.33 13.40 -3.68
C GLY A 46 4.40 13.75 -2.21
N ARG A 47 4.91 14.95 -1.89
CA ARG A 47 4.85 15.46 -0.51
C ARG A 47 3.39 15.74 -0.14
N TRP A 48 3.03 15.43 1.09
CA TRP A 48 1.72 15.74 1.64
C TRP A 48 1.87 16.59 2.91
N SER A 49 1.60 17.89 2.78
CA SER A 49 1.87 18.88 3.81
C SER A 49 1.04 18.74 5.08
N LYS A 50 -0.10 18.04 5.02
CA LYS A 50 -0.97 17.82 6.19
C LYS A 50 -0.57 16.62 7.04
N GLY A 51 0.34 15.77 6.55
CA GLY A 51 0.74 14.54 7.24
C GLY A 51 2.05 14.66 8.01
N GLU A 52 2.51 15.87 8.34
CA GLU A 52 3.77 16.02 9.09
C GLU A 52 3.58 15.59 10.55
N VAL A 53 4.45 14.70 11.02
CA VAL A 53 4.49 14.19 12.40
C VAL A 53 5.95 14.18 12.84
N ASP A 54 6.25 14.79 14.00
CA ASP A 54 7.59 14.85 14.60
C ASP A 54 8.71 15.32 13.64
N GLY A 55 8.41 16.28 12.78
CA GLY A 55 9.35 16.84 11.78
C GLY A 55 9.57 15.95 10.55
N VAL A 56 8.89 14.81 10.45
CA VAL A 56 8.89 13.94 9.26
C VAL A 56 7.70 14.30 8.37
N LYS A 57 7.98 14.75 7.14
CA LYS A 57 6.94 15.10 6.17
C LYS A 57 6.18 13.86 5.73
N GLY A 58 4.85 13.97 5.73
CA GLY A 58 3.97 12.97 5.11
C GLY A 58 4.15 12.88 3.60
N MET A 59 3.76 11.74 3.04
CA MET A 59 3.82 11.47 1.61
C MET A 59 2.47 10.95 1.11
N ARG A 60 2.11 11.34 -0.11
CA ARG A 60 1.02 10.73 -0.86
C ARG A 60 1.60 9.75 -1.87
N TYR A 61 1.05 8.55 -1.88
CA TYR A 61 1.34 7.50 -2.85
C TYR A 61 0.16 7.34 -3.80
N VAL A 62 0.45 7.15 -5.08
CA VAL A 62 -0.53 6.81 -6.10
C VAL A 62 -0.09 5.55 -6.79
N VAL A 63 -0.88 4.49 -6.65
CA VAL A 63 -0.61 3.23 -7.34
C VAL A 63 -1.34 3.27 -8.69
N GLN A 64 -0.56 3.26 -9.78
CA GLN A 64 -1.11 3.21 -11.12
C GLN A 64 -1.40 1.75 -11.52
N TRP A 65 -2.69 1.42 -11.51
CA TRP A 65 -3.26 0.23 -12.14
C TRP A 65 -3.96 0.61 -13.45
N PRO A 66 -4.14 -0.32 -14.40
CA PRO A 66 -4.73 -0.03 -15.71
C PRO A 66 -6.19 0.47 -15.67
N PHE A 67 -6.95 0.23 -14.58
CA PHE A 67 -8.39 0.49 -14.57
C PHE A 67 -8.90 1.43 -13.47
N ARG A 68 -8.13 1.74 -12.42
CA ARG A 68 -8.43 2.82 -11.44
C ARG A 68 -7.22 3.12 -10.54
N PRO A 69 -6.82 4.39 -10.35
CA PRO A 69 -5.79 4.75 -9.38
C PRO A 69 -6.36 4.80 -7.95
N GLY A 70 -5.65 4.18 -7.00
CA GLY A 70 -5.86 4.39 -5.56
C GLY A 70 -4.84 5.38 -5.01
N PHE A 71 -5.23 6.18 -4.01
CA PHE A 71 -4.36 7.12 -3.31
C PHE A 71 -4.18 6.65 -1.86
N LEU A 72 -2.95 6.73 -1.35
CA LEU A 72 -2.64 6.57 0.06
C LEU A 72 -1.95 7.83 0.57
N GLU A 73 -2.53 8.48 1.57
CA GLU A 73 -1.90 9.58 2.30
C GLU A 73 -1.28 9.01 3.57
N ALA A 74 0.04 8.95 3.60
CA ALA A 74 0.80 8.42 4.73
C ALA A 74 1.41 9.55 5.54
N THR A 75 1.16 9.52 6.84
CA THR A 75 1.70 10.44 7.84
C THR A 75 3.18 10.17 8.11
N GLY A 76 3.87 11.15 8.71
CA GLY A 76 5.32 11.12 8.95
C GLY A 76 5.81 9.88 9.71
N ASP A 77 5.03 9.39 10.67
CA ASP A 77 5.27 8.17 11.45
C ASP A 77 5.21 6.90 10.58
N LEU A 78 4.22 6.77 9.69
CA LEU A 78 4.15 5.68 8.72
C LEU A 78 5.32 5.72 7.74
N ILE A 79 5.72 6.92 7.31
CA ILE A 79 6.90 7.10 6.46
C ILE A 79 8.17 6.66 7.19
N ALA A 80 8.32 7.02 8.47
CA ALA A 80 9.45 6.59 9.27
C ALA A 80 9.52 5.06 9.37
N LYS A 81 8.38 4.36 9.50
CA LYS A 81 8.31 2.88 9.48
C LYS A 81 8.82 2.27 8.17
N TRP A 82 8.55 2.89 7.02
CA TRP A 82 8.81 2.28 5.70
C TRP A 82 10.11 2.70 5.02
N ARG A 83 10.79 3.74 5.50
CA ARG A 83 12.04 4.19 4.89
C ARG A 83 13.08 3.08 4.96
N ARG A 84 13.77 2.86 3.84
CA ARG A 84 15.02 2.08 3.84
C ARG A 84 16.05 2.89 4.60
N GLU A 85 16.67 2.26 5.60
CA GLU A 85 17.86 2.79 6.29
C GLU A 85 19.00 3.06 5.31
#